data_AF-A0A8T6UCA1-F1
#
_entry.id   AF-A0A8T6UCA1-F1
#
_cell.length_a   1.000
_cell.length_b   1.000
_cell.length_c   1.000
_cell.angle_alpha   90.00
_cell.angle_beta   90.00
_cell.angle_gamma   90.00
#
_symmetry.space_group_name_H-M   'P 1'
#
loop_
_entity.id
_entity.type
_entity.pdbx_description
1 polymer ?
#
loop_
_entity_poly.entity_id
_entity_poly.type
_entity_poly.pdbx_seq_one_letter_code
_entity_poly.pdbx_strand_id
1 'polypeptide(L)'
;MTGILGTRASLSSDLSLLLQIVTTLLITIGFFYERRRGKHCVVMGAAVTTNIIFVLAYMVTRLLREQVPAPPPQFAALYDGVVVPHGVLSIVVLVLAVSQAVLAYRWRTKQNEIIVLGRRKHLHRRLGLASLILWYISMLSGLTIYAVLYVM
;
A
#
# COMPACT_ATOMS: atom_id res chain seq x y z
N MET A 1 -4.78 -3.19 26.96
CA MET A 1 -5.26 -3.28 25.57
C MET A 1 -6.05 -2.01 25.27
N THR A 2 -5.76 -1.30 24.18
CA THR A 2 -6.22 0.09 23.93
C THR A 2 -6.63 0.37 22.47
N GLY A 3 -6.84 -0.67 21.66
CA GLY A 3 -7.33 -0.54 20.29
C GLY A 3 -8.81 -0.10 20.21
N ILE A 4 -9.22 0.37 19.04
CA ILE A 4 -10.57 0.84 18.70
C ILE A 4 -11.40 -0.20 17.94
N LEU A 5 -10.77 -1.24 17.40
CA LEU A 5 -11.43 -2.30 16.63
C LEU A 5 -11.93 -3.48 17.49
N GLY A 6 -11.82 -3.37 18.83
CA GLY A 6 -12.25 -4.44 19.75
C GLY A 6 -11.37 -5.69 19.72
N THR A 7 -10.13 -5.58 19.23
CA THR A 7 -9.17 -6.69 19.14
C THR A 7 -8.07 -6.56 20.20
N ARG A 8 -7.13 -7.52 20.25
CA ARG A 8 -5.96 -7.45 21.14
C ARG A 8 -4.90 -6.43 20.68
N ALA A 9 -5.13 -5.75 19.56
CA ALA A 9 -4.22 -4.80 18.97
C ALA A 9 -4.08 -3.49 19.77
N SER A 10 -2.95 -2.83 19.57
CA SER A 10 -2.74 -1.45 20.00
C SER A 10 -3.45 -0.48 19.06
N LEU A 11 -3.78 0.72 19.56
CA LEU A 11 -4.32 1.81 18.74
C LEU A 11 -3.49 2.07 17.46
N SER A 12 -2.16 1.99 17.56
CA SER A 12 -1.27 2.19 16.40
C SER A 12 -1.43 1.11 15.34
N SER A 13 -1.68 -0.13 15.74
CA SER A 13 -1.90 -1.26 14.82
C SER A 13 -3.26 -1.13 14.14
N ASP A 14 -4.29 -0.73 14.87
CA ASP A 14 -5.62 -0.45 14.32
C ASP A 14 -5.58 0.69 13.29
N LEU A 15 -4.92 1.79 13.64
CA LEU A 15 -4.74 2.93 12.73
C LEU A 15 -3.94 2.55 11.49
N SER A 16 -2.92 1.70 11.64
CA SER A 16 -2.13 1.19 10.51
C SER A 16 -3.03 0.39 9.55
N LEU A 17 -3.86 -0.51 10.08
CA LEU A 17 -4.81 -1.27 9.27
C LEU A 17 -5.85 -0.37 8.58
N LEU A 18 -6.40 0.61 9.31
CA LEU A 18 -7.37 1.56 8.74
C LEU A 18 -6.75 2.40 7.61
N LEU A 19 -5.51 2.88 7.78
CA LEU A 19 -4.81 3.61 6.72
C LEU A 19 -4.56 2.75 5.48
N GLN A 20 -4.26 1.46 5.68
CA GLN A 20 -4.12 0.50 4.58
C GLN A 20 -5.47 0.30 3.84
N ILE A 21 -6.59 0.21 4.55
CA ILE A 21 -7.93 0.14 3.96
C ILE A 21 -8.25 1.43 3.19
N VAL A 22 -8.03 2.60 3.79
CA VAL A 22 -8.25 3.90 3.13
C VAL A 22 -7.41 4.03 1.86
N THR A 23 -6.14 3.64 1.92
CA THR A 23 -5.24 3.65 0.76
C THR A 23 -5.76 2.73 -0.34
N THR A 24 -6.22 1.54 0.02
CA THR A 24 -6.83 0.58 -0.93
C THR A 24 -8.06 1.18 -1.61
N LEU A 25 -8.94 1.86 -0.85
CA LEU A 25 -10.10 2.54 -1.41
C LEU A 25 -9.68 3.65 -2.39
N LEU A 26 -8.69 4.47 -2.03
CA LEU A 26 -8.18 5.53 -2.90
C LEU A 26 -7.59 4.96 -4.19
N ILE A 27 -6.77 3.90 -4.13
CA ILE A 27 -6.22 3.24 -5.32
C ILE A 27 -7.35 2.69 -6.19
N THR A 28 -8.35 2.05 -5.59
CA THR A 28 -9.51 1.50 -6.29
C THR A 28 -10.29 2.59 -7.03
N ILE A 29 -10.62 3.68 -6.33
CA ILE A 29 -11.34 4.83 -6.91
C ILE A 29 -10.49 5.49 -8.02
N GLY A 30 -9.19 5.67 -7.77
CA GLY A 30 -8.27 6.25 -8.74
C GLY A 30 -8.18 5.42 -10.02
N PHE A 31 -8.26 4.09 -9.92
CA PHE A 31 -8.28 3.18 -11.07
C PHE A 31 -9.54 3.41 -11.92
N PHE A 32 -10.72 3.53 -11.31
CA PHE A 32 -11.96 3.85 -12.03
C PHE A 32 -11.93 5.25 -12.68
N TYR A 33 -11.13 6.17 -12.14
CA TYR A 33 -10.90 7.47 -12.76
C TYR A 33 -9.83 7.48 -13.86
N GLU A 34 -9.30 6.35 -14.34
CA GLU A 34 -8.22 6.33 -15.36
C GLU A 34 -8.52 7.18 -16.61
N ARG A 35 -9.79 7.30 -17.01
CA ARG A 35 -10.23 8.11 -18.16
C ARG A 35 -10.35 9.60 -17.85
N ARG A 36 -10.41 9.98 -16.58
CA ARG A 36 -10.56 11.35 -16.06
C ARG A 36 -9.24 11.82 -15.45
N ARG A 37 -8.24 12.10 -16.30
CA ARG A 37 -6.84 12.39 -15.89
C ARG A 37 -6.69 13.30 -14.68
N GLY A 38 -7.44 14.42 -14.61
CA GLY A 38 -7.38 15.32 -13.47
C GLY A 38 -7.79 14.66 -12.14
N LYS A 39 -8.94 13.97 -12.12
CA LYS A 39 -9.43 13.26 -10.93
C LYS A 39 -8.52 12.07 -10.58
N HIS A 40 -8.06 11.34 -11.58
CA HIS A 40 -7.10 10.24 -11.40
C HIS A 40 -5.83 10.71 -10.69
N CYS A 41 -5.20 11.79 -11.18
CA CYS A 41 -3.97 12.31 -10.59
C CYS A 41 -4.16 12.74 -9.14
N VAL A 42 -5.26 13.41 -8.80
CA VAL A 42 -5.54 13.84 -7.42
C VAL A 42 -5.75 12.65 -6.50
N VAL A 43 -6.59 11.69 -6.90
CA VAL A 43 -6.89 10.52 -6.06
C VAL A 43 -5.69 9.59 -5.91
N MET A 44 -4.94 9.33 -6.99
CA MET A 44 -3.72 8.52 -6.93
C MET A 44 -2.60 9.23 -6.15
N GLY A 45 -2.48 10.56 -6.27
CA GLY A 45 -1.56 11.35 -5.46
C GLY A 45 -1.89 11.29 -3.97
N ALA A 46 -3.19 11.34 -3.62
CA ALA A 46 -3.65 11.12 -2.26
C ALA A 46 -3.31 9.71 -1.77
N ALA A 47 -3.60 8.68 -2.58
CA ALA A 47 -3.27 7.28 -2.25
C ALA A 47 -1.79 7.08 -1.93
N VAL A 48 -0.89 7.58 -2.79
CA VAL A 48 0.56 7.47 -2.59
C VAL A 48 1.00 8.20 -1.32
N THR A 49 0.48 9.42 -1.09
CA THR A 49 0.78 10.19 0.11
C THR A 49 0.33 9.47 1.38
N THR A 50 -0.93 8.97 1.40
CA THR A 50 -1.46 8.19 2.53
C THR A 50 -0.63 6.93 2.78
N ASN A 51 -0.21 6.23 1.72
CA ASN A 51 0.63 5.05 1.86
C ASN A 51 2.00 5.36 2.47
N ILE A 52 2.65 6.47 2.04
CA ILE A 52 3.93 6.89 2.60
C ILE A 52 3.78 7.22 4.09
N ILE A 53 2.74 7.98 4.46
CA ILE A 53 2.44 8.30 5.85
C ILE A 53 2.24 7.02 6.67
N PHE A 54 1.48 6.06 6.15
CA PHE A 54 1.27 4.75 6.76
C PHE A 54 2.60 4.00 6.99
N VAL A 55 3.43 3.85 5.96
CA VAL A 55 4.72 3.13 6.06
C VAL A 55 5.63 3.80 7.08
N LEU A 56 5.74 5.13 7.06
CA LEU A 56 6.56 5.88 8.02
C LEU A 56 6.01 5.72 9.45
N ALA A 57 4.71 5.86 9.65
CA ALA A 57 4.09 5.71 10.97
C ALA A 57 4.29 4.30 11.53
N TYR A 58 4.13 3.27 10.70
CA TYR A 58 4.37 1.88 11.09
C TYR A 58 5.85 1.64 11.45
N MET A 59 6.78 2.11 10.61
CA MET A 59 8.22 1.91 10.84
C MET A 59 8.71 2.64 12.09
N VAL A 60 8.31 3.89 12.29
CA VAL A 60 8.62 4.65 13.50
C VAL A 60 8.05 3.94 14.73
N THR A 61 6.79 3.50 14.68
CA THR A 61 6.19 2.78 15.81
C THR A 61 6.94 1.49 16.11
N ARG A 62 7.34 0.73 15.08
CA ARG A 62 8.07 -0.53 15.23
C ARG A 62 9.46 -0.31 15.85
N LEU A 63 10.18 0.72 15.38
CA LEU A 63 11.50 1.08 15.92
C LEU A 63 11.42 1.52 17.38
N LEU A 64 10.34 2.21 17.78
CA LEU A 64 10.19 2.74 19.14
C LEU A 64 9.63 1.71 20.14
N ARG A 65 8.90 0.68 19.68
CA ARG A 65 8.14 -0.20 20.59
C ARG A 65 8.66 -1.62 20.71
N GLU A 66 9.59 -2.05 19.84
CA GLU A 66 10.31 -3.36 19.79
C GLU A 66 9.50 -4.67 19.93
N GLN A 67 8.27 -4.66 20.45
CA GLN A 67 7.47 -5.83 20.79
C GLN A 67 6.33 -5.99 19.80
N VAL A 68 6.55 -6.85 18.81
CA VAL A 68 5.45 -7.47 18.06
C VAL A 68 5.03 -8.71 18.86
N PRO A 69 3.72 -8.93 19.09
CA PRO A 69 3.26 -10.15 19.74
C PRO A 69 3.74 -11.38 18.97
N ALA A 70 4.04 -12.46 19.68
CA ALA A 70 4.27 -13.74 19.05
C ALA A 70 2.95 -14.27 18.46
N PRO A 71 2.96 -14.88 17.26
CA PRO A 71 1.77 -15.53 16.72
C PRO A 71 1.36 -16.73 17.59
N PRO A 72 0.07 -17.08 17.67
CA PRO A 72 -0.37 -18.30 18.33
C PRO A 72 0.31 -19.55 17.72
N PRO A 73 0.68 -20.57 18.51
CA PRO A 73 1.44 -21.73 18.02
C PRO A 73 0.81 -22.43 16.81
N GLN A 74 -0.52 -22.56 16.79
CA GLN A 74 -1.27 -23.18 15.70
C GLN A 74 -1.25 -22.37 14.39
N PHE A 75 -0.87 -21.09 14.42
CA PHE A 75 -0.78 -20.20 13.26
C PHE A 75 0.65 -19.72 12.96
N ALA A 76 1.66 -20.17 13.71
CA ALA A 76 3.05 -19.73 13.55
C ALA A 76 3.57 -19.97 12.13
N ALA A 77 3.35 -21.17 11.57
CA ALA A 77 3.78 -21.50 10.20
C ALA A 77 3.11 -20.61 9.13
N LEU A 78 1.82 -20.27 9.32
CA LEU A 78 1.11 -19.35 8.43
C LEU A 78 1.68 -17.94 8.56
N TYR A 79 1.92 -17.46 9.78
CA TYR A 79 2.51 -16.15 10.04
C TYR A 79 3.88 -16.03 9.37
N ASP A 80 4.78 -16.97 9.61
CA ASP A 80 6.14 -16.97 9.06
C ASP A 80 6.14 -17.02 7.52
N GLY A 81 5.24 -17.83 6.95
CA GLY A 81 5.05 -17.94 5.51
C GLY A 81 4.48 -16.67 4.85
N VAL A 82 3.85 -15.77 5.60
CA VAL A 82 3.19 -14.56 5.06
C VAL A 82 3.97 -13.29 5.38
N VAL A 83 4.58 -13.17 6.56
CA VAL A 83 5.18 -11.92 7.05
C VAL A 83 6.38 -11.48 6.21
N VAL A 84 7.26 -12.41 5.83
CA VAL A 84 8.45 -12.09 5.02
C VAL A 84 8.03 -11.71 3.59
N PRO A 85 7.22 -12.52 2.88
CA PRO A 85 6.73 -12.14 1.55
C PRO A 85 5.95 -10.82 1.55
N HIS A 86 5.13 -10.57 2.57
CA HIS A 86 4.40 -9.31 2.72
C HIS A 86 5.34 -8.10 2.81
N GLY A 87 6.40 -8.20 3.61
CA GLY A 87 7.40 -7.13 3.74
C GLY A 87 8.10 -6.83 2.42
N VAL A 88 8.57 -7.85 1.71
CA VAL A 88 9.21 -7.71 0.40
C VAL A 88 8.25 -7.11 -0.62
N LEU A 89 7.03 -7.64 -0.70
CA LEU A 89 6.00 -7.18 -1.63
C LEU A 89 5.62 -5.72 -1.36
N SER A 90 5.48 -5.33 -0.09
CA SER A 90 5.17 -3.96 0.31
C SER A 90 6.24 -2.97 -0.14
N ILE A 91 7.52 -3.33 -0.06
CA ILE A 91 8.64 -2.52 -0.57
C ILE A 91 8.56 -2.37 -2.09
N VAL A 92 8.36 -3.48 -2.81
CA VAL A 92 8.22 -3.47 -4.27
C VAL A 92 7.06 -2.58 -4.72
N VAL A 93 5.91 -2.71 -4.06
CA VAL A 93 4.71 -1.91 -4.35
C VAL A 93 4.95 -0.43 -4.06
N LEU A 94 5.63 -0.08 -2.95
CA LEU A 94 5.98 1.29 -2.63
C LEU A 94 6.90 1.91 -3.69
N VAL A 95 7.95 1.19 -4.10
CA VAL A 95 8.87 1.63 -5.16
C VAL A 95 8.12 1.85 -6.47
N LEU A 96 7.26 0.90 -6.85
CA LEU A 96 6.43 1.05 -8.05
C LEU A 96 5.50 2.26 -7.94
N ALA A 97 4.80 2.44 -6.82
CA ALA A 97 3.89 3.56 -6.61
C ALA A 97 4.60 4.92 -6.73
N VAL A 98 5.74 5.09 -6.06
CA VAL A 98 6.56 6.31 -6.15
C VAL A 98 7.09 6.51 -7.57
N SER A 99 7.59 5.46 -8.22
CA SER A 99 8.08 5.57 -9.60
C SER A 99 6.98 6.03 -10.58
N GLN A 100 5.76 5.50 -10.44
CA GLN A 100 4.62 5.89 -11.27
C GLN A 100 4.21 7.34 -11.00
N ALA A 101 4.21 7.78 -9.74
CA ALA A 101 3.91 9.16 -9.37
C ALA A 101 4.94 10.15 -9.94
N VAL A 102 6.24 9.83 -9.84
CA VAL A 102 7.32 10.65 -10.40
C VAL A 102 7.23 10.71 -11.93
N LEU A 103 7.00 9.56 -12.60
CA LEU A 103 6.83 9.52 -14.05
C LEU A 103 5.62 10.36 -14.48
N ALA A 104 4.47 10.24 -13.79
CA ALA A 104 3.28 11.02 -14.07
C ALA A 104 3.53 12.53 -13.90
N TYR A 105 4.24 12.94 -12.84
CA TYR A 105 4.60 14.35 -12.62
C TYR A 105 5.50 14.89 -13.73
N ARG A 106 6.58 14.17 -14.09
CA ARG A 106 7.52 14.59 -15.15
C ARG A 106 6.85 14.68 -16.52
N TRP A 107 5.83 13.88 -16.80
CA TRP A 107 5.09 13.95 -18.06
C TRP A 107 4.09 15.11 -18.10
N ARG A 108 3.51 15.47 -16.96
CA ARG A 108 2.66 16.66 -16.88
C ARG A 108 3.44 17.94 -17.19
N THR A 109 4.73 18.00 -16.85
CA THR A 109 5.56 19.19 -17.04
C THR A 109 6.25 19.27 -18.41
N LYS A 110 6.38 18.17 -19.17
CA LYS A 110 7.10 18.10 -20.47
C LYS A 110 6.18 17.99 -21.70
N GLN A 111 5.07 18.71 -21.74
CA GLN A 111 3.94 18.49 -22.65
C GLN A 111 4.17 18.74 -24.18
N ASN A 112 5.42 18.78 -24.68
CA ASN A 112 5.76 19.14 -26.07
C ASN A 112 6.34 18.02 -26.97
N GLU A 113 6.43 16.75 -26.56
CA GLU A 113 6.97 15.67 -27.42
C GLU A 113 5.97 14.53 -27.68
N ILE A 114 5.29 14.60 -28.84
CA ILE A 114 4.10 13.81 -29.18
C ILE A 114 4.38 12.30 -29.41
N ILE A 115 5.57 11.92 -29.91
CA ILE A 115 5.85 10.54 -30.37
C ILE A 115 6.34 9.62 -29.24
N VAL A 116 7.10 10.15 -28.28
CA VAL A 116 7.62 9.39 -27.12
C VAL A 116 6.49 9.00 -26.13
N LEU A 117 5.36 9.71 -26.18
CA LEU A 117 4.21 9.53 -25.29
C LEU A 117 3.47 8.19 -25.51
N GLY A 118 3.42 7.66 -26.73
CA GLY A 118 2.64 6.44 -27.04
C GLY A 118 3.15 5.18 -26.34
N ARG A 119 4.41 4.81 -26.57
CA ARG A 119 5.03 3.60 -25.97
C ARG A 119 5.12 3.70 -24.44
N ARG A 120 5.41 4.90 -23.92
CA ARG A 120 5.51 5.15 -22.47
C ARG A 120 4.15 5.13 -21.76
N LYS A 121 3.07 5.53 -22.44
CA LYS A 121 1.70 5.40 -21.92
C LYS A 121 1.29 3.94 -21.73
N HIS A 122 1.63 3.04 -22.67
CA HIS A 122 1.35 1.62 -22.51
C HIS A 122 2.13 1.01 -21.34
N LEU A 123 3.41 1.39 -21.19
CA LEU A 123 4.22 0.94 -20.05
C LEU A 123 3.65 1.44 -18.72
N HIS A 124 3.26 2.71 -18.61
CA HIS A 124 2.60 3.25 -17.41
C HIS A 124 1.33 2.48 -17.04
N ARG A 125 0.49 2.16 -18.03
CA ARG A 125 -0.74 1.41 -17.77
C ARG A 125 -0.46 -0.03 -17.32
N ARG A 126 0.52 -0.70 -17.94
CA ARG A 126 0.93 -2.06 -17.56
C ARG A 126 1.54 -2.10 -16.16
N LEU A 127 2.43 -1.15 -15.86
CA LEU A 127 3.03 -1.02 -14.53
C LEU A 127 1.97 -0.64 -13.50
N GLY A 128 1.04 0.26 -13.82
CA GLY A 128 -0.08 0.61 -12.94
C GLY A 128 -0.98 -0.59 -12.62
N LEU A 129 -1.30 -1.43 -13.60
CA LEU A 129 -2.06 -2.66 -13.38
C LEU A 129 -1.27 -3.68 -12.52
N ALA A 130 0.02 -3.85 -12.80
CA ALA A 130 0.88 -4.71 -11.98
C ALA A 130 0.94 -4.22 -10.54
N SER A 131 1.13 -2.91 -10.32
CA SER A 131 1.10 -2.28 -9.00
C SER A 131 -0.22 -2.52 -8.27
N LEU A 132 -1.35 -2.44 -8.99
CA LEU A 132 -2.67 -2.69 -8.42
C LEU A 132 -2.82 -4.14 -7.93
N ILE A 133 -2.42 -5.11 -8.76
CA ILE A 133 -2.49 -6.54 -8.41
C ILE A 133 -1.59 -6.82 -7.20
N LEU A 134 -0.33 -6.37 -7.25
CA LEU A 134 0.63 -6.53 -6.16
C LEU A 134 0.14 -5.83 -4.88
N TRP A 135 -0.49 -4.66 -4.99
CA TRP A 135 -1.10 -3.95 -3.87
C TRP A 135 -2.17 -4.82 -3.18
N TYR A 136 -3.10 -5.42 -3.93
CA TYR A 136 -4.14 -6.25 -3.31
C TYR A 136 -3.57 -7.51 -2.64
N ILE A 137 -2.57 -8.16 -3.25
CA ILE A 137 -1.90 -9.30 -2.63
C ILE A 137 -1.19 -8.87 -1.33
N SER A 138 -0.52 -7.72 -1.35
CA SER A 138 0.11 -7.12 -0.16
C SER A 138 -0.93 -6.76 0.90
N MET A 139 -2.08 -6.24 0.49
CA MET A 139 -3.14 -5.81 1.39
C MET A 139 -3.78 -7.01 2.09
N LEU A 140 -4.08 -8.08 1.35
CA LEU A 140 -4.63 -9.32 1.91
C LEU A 140 -3.64 -9.99 2.86
N SER A 141 -2.36 -10.05 2.51
CA SER A 141 -1.34 -10.57 3.43
C SER A 141 -1.20 -9.74 4.70
N GLY A 142 -1.29 -8.40 4.61
CA GLY A 142 -1.31 -7.52 5.79
C GLY A 142 -2.52 -7.76 6.70
N LEU A 143 -3.71 -7.99 6.11
CA LEU A 143 -4.90 -8.40 6.84
C LEU A 143 -4.71 -9.75 7.55
N THR A 144 -4.12 -10.73 6.87
CA THR A 144 -3.81 -12.04 7.46
C THR A 144 -2.88 -11.91 8.66
N ILE A 145 -1.80 -11.12 8.53
CA ILE A 145 -0.86 -10.85 9.64
C ILE A 145 -1.59 -10.23 10.82
N TYR A 146 -2.43 -9.21 10.57
CA TYR A 146 -3.20 -8.56 11.63
C TYR A 146 -4.16 -9.54 12.32
N ALA A 147 -4.89 -10.35 11.55
CA ALA A 147 -5.83 -11.31 12.08
C ALA A 147 -5.14 -12.37 12.96
N VAL A 148 -4.02 -12.92 12.48
CA VAL A 148 -3.25 -13.93 13.22
C VAL A 148 -2.67 -13.36 14.52
N LEU A 149 -2.18 -12.11 14.51
CA LEU A 149 -1.54 -11.52 15.69
C LEU A 149 -2.54 -11.00 16.74
N TYR A 150 -3.71 -10.51 16.31
CA TYR A 150 -4.56 -9.71 17.19
C TYR A 150 -5.99 -10.23 17.36
N VAL A 151 -6.45 -11.12 16.48
CA VAL A 151 -7.81 -11.67 16.52
C VAL A 151 -7.77 -13.13 16.99
N MET A 152 -6.98 -13.97 16.33
CA MET A 152 -6.81 -15.40 16.61
C MET A 152 -5.96 -15.66 17.85
#